data_AF-A0A3C0IY77-F1
#
_entry.id   AF-A0A3C0IY77-F1
#
_cell.length_a   1.000
_cell.length_b   1.000
_cell.length_c   1.000
_cell.angle_alpha   90.00
_cell.angle_beta   90.00
_cell.angle_gamma   90.00
#
_symmetry.space_group_name_H-M   'P 1'
#
loop_
_entity.id
_entity.type
_entity.pdbx_description
1 polymer ?
#
loop_
_entity_poly.entity_id
_entity_poly.type
_entity_poly.pdbx_seq_one_letter_code
_entity_poly.pdbx_strand_id
1 'polypeptide(L)'
;MTQANRYALDALHLSAEAVVGRPLQDVLTGTGLYDALGSGTEIKHHRTRLKQHSGETVDAICNAYPVAIDGKTLGAVLTFQHLDDVSKLTYEIWEHENRTTSFDDIIGDSQPMLSVKEFAAKIASGNSTVLLRGESGTGKGLMARAIHRESKRRDGPFVVVNCSAIPDTLLESELFGYEEGAFTGVRKKGKLGRFELANNGTLF
;
A
#
# COMPACT_ATOMS: atom_id res chain seq x y z
N MET A 1 -27.42 9.38 -14.41
CA MET A 1 -26.45 10.50 -14.46
C MET A 1 -25.44 10.32 -13.33
N THR A 2 -24.15 10.51 -13.59
CA THR A 2 -23.10 10.25 -12.59
C THR A 2 -22.84 11.47 -11.72
N GLN A 3 -22.57 11.23 -10.44
CA GLN A 3 -21.98 12.20 -9.52
C GLN A 3 -20.70 11.61 -8.93
N ALA A 4 -19.73 12.46 -8.62
CA ALA A 4 -18.47 12.07 -8.01
C ALA A 4 -18.07 13.10 -6.95
N ASN A 5 -17.49 12.64 -5.85
CA ASN A 5 -16.88 13.53 -4.87
C ASN A 5 -15.50 14.00 -5.35
N ARG A 6 -14.96 15.06 -4.73
CA ARG A 6 -13.66 15.62 -5.08
C ARG A 6 -12.54 14.58 -4.99
N TYR A 7 -12.55 13.76 -3.94
CA TYR A 7 -11.56 12.71 -3.74
C TYR A 7 -11.49 11.72 -4.91
N ALA A 8 -12.64 11.24 -5.40
CA ALA A 8 -12.70 10.31 -6.52
C ALA A 8 -12.19 10.94 -7.82
N LEU A 9 -12.50 12.21 -8.05
CA LEU A 9 -12.03 12.96 -9.20
C LEU A 9 -10.50 13.12 -9.18
N ASP A 10 -9.94 13.50 -8.03
CA ASP A 10 -8.50 13.71 -7.87
C ASP A 10 -7.73 12.38 -8.01
N ALA A 11 -8.24 11.31 -7.39
CA ALA A 11 -7.63 9.97 -7.44
C ALA A 11 -7.59 9.40 -8.86
N LEU A 12 -8.62 9.67 -9.67
CA LEU A 12 -8.68 9.24 -11.07
C LEU A 12 -8.14 10.31 -12.04
N HIS A 13 -7.65 11.45 -11.57
CA HIS A 13 -7.22 12.56 -12.42
C HIS A 13 -8.31 13.02 -13.43
N LEU A 14 -9.57 12.99 -13.01
CA LEU A 14 -10.73 13.38 -13.82
C LEU A 14 -11.25 14.77 -13.41
N SER A 15 -11.68 15.58 -14.38
CA SER A 15 -12.37 16.84 -14.07
C SER A 15 -13.85 16.61 -13.76
N ALA A 16 -14.46 17.50 -12.96
CA ALA A 16 -15.88 17.42 -12.68
C ALA A 16 -16.73 17.54 -13.96
N GLU A 17 -16.32 18.38 -14.93
CA GLU A 17 -17.06 18.52 -16.20
C GLU A 17 -17.04 17.25 -17.05
N ALA A 18 -15.99 16.43 -16.92
CA ALA A 18 -15.85 15.18 -17.65
C ALA A 18 -16.78 14.07 -17.09
N VAL A 19 -17.15 14.14 -15.80
CA VAL A 19 -17.84 13.06 -15.09
C VAL A 19 -19.29 13.41 -14.76
N VAL A 20 -19.53 14.59 -14.21
CA VAL A 20 -20.83 14.95 -13.64
C VAL A 20 -21.88 15.06 -14.75
N GLY A 21 -23.01 14.38 -14.56
CA GLY A 21 -24.12 14.40 -15.52
C GLY A 21 -24.01 13.38 -16.66
N ARG A 22 -22.83 12.82 -16.91
CA ARG A 22 -22.60 11.82 -17.98
C ARG A 22 -22.79 10.38 -17.49
N PRO A 23 -23.09 9.40 -18.37
CA PRO A 23 -23.04 7.98 -18.01
C PRO A 23 -21.62 7.57 -17.62
N LEU A 24 -21.45 6.81 -16.55
CA LEU A 24 -20.12 6.45 -16.06
C LEU A 24 -19.33 5.62 -17.09
N GLN A 25 -19.99 4.73 -17.84
CA GLN A 25 -19.35 3.92 -18.90
C GLN A 25 -18.68 4.78 -20.00
N ASP A 26 -19.13 6.01 -20.19
CA ASP A 26 -18.57 6.95 -21.16
C ASP A 26 -17.33 7.68 -20.62
N VAL A 27 -16.95 7.38 -19.37
CA VAL A 27 -15.80 7.98 -18.68
C VAL A 27 -14.84 6.90 -18.17
N LEU A 28 -15.40 5.83 -17.59
CA LEU A 28 -14.68 4.79 -16.86
C LEU A 28 -15.35 3.44 -17.07
N THR A 29 -14.59 2.45 -17.53
CA THR A 29 -15.06 1.08 -17.75
C THR A 29 -14.37 0.09 -16.82
N GLY A 30 -14.99 -1.09 -16.65
CA GLY A 30 -14.48 -2.16 -15.78
C GLY A 30 -14.83 -2.00 -14.30
N THR A 31 -15.77 -1.12 -13.95
CA THR A 31 -16.14 -0.81 -12.54
C THR A 31 -17.01 -1.87 -11.86
N GLY A 32 -17.67 -2.74 -12.64
CA GLY A 32 -18.74 -3.63 -12.15
C GLY A 32 -20.05 -2.91 -11.79
N LEU A 33 -20.12 -1.57 -11.91
CA LEU A 33 -21.30 -0.81 -11.50
C LEU A 33 -22.56 -1.20 -12.29
N TYR A 34 -22.41 -1.43 -13.59
CA TYR A 34 -23.54 -1.77 -14.46
C TYR A 34 -24.05 -3.20 -14.24
N ASP A 35 -23.17 -4.10 -13.84
CA ASP A 35 -23.56 -5.46 -13.45
C ASP A 35 -24.42 -5.40 -12.18
N ALA A 36 -24.02 -4.62 -11.18
CA ALA A 36 -24.79 -4.39 -9.96
C ALA A 36 -26.13 -3.68 -10.21
N LEU A 37 -26.16 -2.73 -11.16
CA LEU A 37 -27.39 -2.06 -11.58
C LEU A 37 -28.38 -3.03 -12.25
N GLY A 38 -27.88 -3.92 -13.11
CA GLY A 38 -28.69 -4.88 -13.85
C GLY A 38 -29.20 -6.03 -12.98
N SER A 39 -28.37 -6.53 -12.06
CA SER A 39 -28.74 -7.63 -11.17
C SER A 39 -29.51 -7.18 -9.92
N GLY A 40 -29.37 -5.90 -9.52
CA GLY A 40 -29.86 -5.42 -8.23
C GLY A 40 -29.09 -5.99 -7.04
N THR A 41 -27.98 -6.69 -7.26
CA THR A 41 -27.13 -7.28 -6.21
C THR A 41 -25.85 -6.46 -6.05
N GLU A 42 -25.39 -6.34 -4.82
CA GLU A 42 -24.09 -5.72 -4.55
C GLU A 42 -22.94 -6.52 -5.18
N ILE A 43 -21.90 -5.80 -5.58
CA ILE A 43 -20.62 -6.37 -6.03
C ILE A 43 -19.55 -5.89 -5.06
N LYS A 44 -18.84 -6.83 -4.46
CA LYS A 44 -17.81 -6.58 -3.46
C LYS A 44 -16.46 -7.10 -3.92
N HIS A 45 -15.41 -6.39 -3.55
CA HIS A 45 -14.02 -6.77 -3.79
C HIS A 45 -13.70 -7.08 -5.25
N HIS A 46 -14.35 -6.39 -6.19
CA HIS A 46 -14.13 -6.60 -7.61
C HIS A 46 -12.78 -6.02 -8.02
N ARG A 47 -11.77 -6.90 -8.08
CA ARG A 47 -10.44 -6.54 -8.56
C ARG A 47 -10.49 -6.36 -10.07
N THR A 48 -10.12 -5.17 -10.53
CA THR A 48 -10.25 -4.79 -11.92
C THR A 48 -9.17 -3.80 -12.34
N ARG A 49 -8.99 -3.65 -13.65
CA ARG A 49 -8.25 -2.56 -14.24
C ARG A 49 -9.26 -1.58 -14.82
N LEU A 50 -9.51 -0.51 -14.08
CA LEU A 50 -10.34 0.59 -14.53
C LEU A 50 -9.69 1.22 -15.74
N LYS A 51 -10.45 1.42 -16.82
CA LYS A 51 -9.96 2.08 -18.04
C LYS A 51 -10.72 3.38 -18.26
N GLN A 52 -9.98 4.47 -18.35
CA GLN A 52 -10.50 5.77 -18.72
C GLN A 52 -10.53 5.92 -20.24
N HIS A 53 -11.40 6.78 -20.76
CA HIS A 53 -11.43 7.09 -22.20
C HIS A 53 -10.18 7.84 -22.69
N SER A 54 -9.44 8.48 -21.80
CA SER A 54 -8.09 9.02 -22.08
C SER A 54 -7.07 7.94 -22.45
N GLY A 55 -7.40 6.65 -22.23
CA GLY A 55 -6.50 5.51 -22.39
C GLY A 55 -5.68 5.19 -21.13
N GLU A 56 -5.79 6.01 -20.08
CA GLU A 56 -5.18 5.71 -18.78
C GLU A 56 -5.89 4.56 -18.08
N THR A 57 -5.11 3.76 -17.34
CA THR A 57 -5.64 2.60 -16.63
C THR A 57 -5.17 2.56 -15.19
N VAL A 58 -6.06 2.19 -14.28
CA VAL A 58 -5.83 2.13 -12.84
C VAL A 58 -6.22 0.74 -12.34
N ASP A 59 -5.28 0.01 -11.70
CA ASP A 59 -5.67 -1.22 -11.01
C ASP A 59 -6.33 -0.86 -9.68
N ALA A 60 -7.56 -1.33 -9.48
CA ALA A 60 -8.37 -0.98 -8.33
C ALA A 60 -9.18 -2.17 -7.81
N ILE A 61 -9.57 -2.09 -6.55
CA ILE A 61 -10.65 -2.90 -5.99
C ILE A 61 -11.90 -2.03 -5.95
N CYS A 62 -12.95 -2.46 -6.64
CA CYS A 62 -14.22 -1.75 -6.71
C CYS A 62 -15.30 -2.45 -5.88
N ASN A 63 -16.17 -1.66 -5.26
CA ASN A 63 -17.44 -2.13 -4.72
C ASN A 63 -18.58 -1.33 -5.33
N ALA A 64 -19.65 -2.00 -5.74
CA ALA A 64 -20.84 -1.38 -6.28
C ALA A 64 -22.06 -1.78 -5.46
N TYR A 65 -22.77 -0.77 -4.94
CA TYR A 65 -23.94 -0.95 -4.09
C TYR A 65 -25.17 -0.38 -4.80
N PRO A 66 -26.08 -1.23 -5.31
CA PRO A 66 -27.31 -0.76 -5.91
C PRO A 66 -28.19 -0.07 -4.86
N VAL A 67 -28.86 0.99 -5.28
CA VAL A 67 -29.80 1.76 -4.47
C VAL A 67 -31.19 1.52 -5.03
N ALA A 68 -32.04 0.87 -4.24
CA ALA A 68 -33.42 0.58 -4.60
C ALA A 68 -34.40 1.34 -3.70
N ILE A 69 -35.47 1.85 -4.29
CA ILE A 69 -36.64 2.41 -3.60
C ILE A 69 -37.86 1.65 -4.11
N ASP A 70 -38.71 1.19 -3.20
CA ASP A 70 -39.92 0.42 -3.52
C ASP A 70 -39.67 -0.79 -4.42
N GLY A 71 -38.54 -1.47 -4.21
CA GLY A 71 -38.15 -2.66 -4.98
C GLY A 71 -37.63 -2.39 -6.40
N LYS A 72 -37.47 -1.12 -6.79
CA LYS A 72 -36.88 -0.72 -8.08
C LYS A 72 -35.50 -0.12 -7.87
N THR A 73 -34.49 -0.68 -8.53
CA THR A 73 -33.12 -0.12 -8.55
C THR A 73 -33.13 1.21 -9.31
N LEU A 74 -32.85 2.31 -8.60
CA LEU A 74 -32.80 3.66 -9.18
C LEU A 74 -31.37 4.06 -9.58
N GLY A 75 -30.37 3.47 -8.95
CA GLY A 75 -28.98 3.81 -9.17
C GLY A 75 -28.04 2.86 -8.42
N ALA A 76 -26.76 3.21 -8.38
CA ALA A 76 -25.77 2.47 -7.61
C ALA A 76 -24.64 3.40 -7.18
N VAL A 77 -24.06 3.12 -6.02
CA VAL A 77 -22.89 3.80 -5.48
C VAL A 77 -21.65 2.96 -5.79
N LEU A 78 -20.67 3.56 -6.45
CA LEU A 78 -19.35 2.97 -6.67
C LEU A 78 -18.37 3.49 -5.62
N THR A 79 -17.64 2.59 -4.97
CA THR A 79 -16.41 2.91 -4.25
C THR A 79 -15.24 2.17 -4.88
N PHE A 80 -14.06 2.76 -4.84
CA PHE A 80 -12.86 2.13 -5.35
C PHE A 80 -11.66 2.45 -4.46
N GLN A 81 -10.69 1.54 -4.46
CA GLN A 81 -9.39 1.71 -3.82
C GLN A 81 -8.30 1.40 -4.84
N HIS A 82 -7.37 2.34 -5.04
CA HIS A 82 -6.18 2.08 -5.85
C HIS A 82 -5.34 1.00 -5.17
N LEU A 83 -4.96 -0.03 -5.93
CA LEU A 83 -4.07 -1.06 -5.39
C LEU A 83 -2.67 -0.51 -5.05
N ASP A 84 -2.27 0.60 -5.66
CA ASP A 84 -1.02 1.30 -5.33
C ASP A 84 -1.12 2.04 -3.99
N ASP A 85 -2.28 2.61 -3.68
CA ASP A 85 -2.53 3.31 -2.42
C ASP A 85 -2.72 2.33 -1.26
N VAL A 86 -3.18 1.10 -1.50
CA VAL A 86 -3.18 0.06 -0.46
C VAL A 86 -1.76 -0.17 0.05
N SER A 87 -0.75 -0.11 -0.81
CA SER A 87 0.66 -0.20 -0.39
C SER A 87 1.07 1.00 0.48
N LYS A 88 0.66 2.22 0.11
CA LYS A 88 0.92 3.44 0.91
C LYS A 88 0.16 3.49 2.23
N LEU A 89 -1.11 3.07 2.26
CA LEU A 89 -1.90 2.98 3.47
C LEU A 89 -1.35 1.89 4.40
N THR A 90 -0.84 0.77 3.85
CA THR A 90 -0.08 -0.19 4.67
C THR A 90 1.20 0.43 5.21
N TYR A 91 1.89 1.31 4.48
CA TYR A 91 3.03 2.06 5.03
C TYR A 91 2.63 3.02 6.14
N GLU A 92 1.56 3.78 5.98
CA GLU A 92 1.09 4.76 6.98
C GLU A 92 0.52 4.09 8.24
N ILE A 93 -0.18 2.96 8.09
CA ILE A 93 -0.65 2.15 9.21
C ILE A 93 0.53 1.49 9.94
N TRP A 94 1.54 1.01 9.21
CA TRP A 94 2.76 0.47 9.82
C TRP A 94 3.58 1.56 10.51
N GLU A 95 3.74 2.75 9.91
CA GLU A 95 4.38 3.93 10.51
C GLU A 95 3.82 4.29 11.89
N HIS A 96 2.49 4.19 12.06
CA HIS A 96 1.84 4.50 13.33
C HIS A 96 2.10 3.45 14.43
N GLU A 97 2.20 2.16 14.06
CA GLU A 97 2.63 1.10 14.98
C GLU A 97 4.15 1.06 15.19
N ASN A 98 4.94 1.56 14.24
CA ASN A 98 6.40 1.51 14.25
C ASN A 98 7.04 2.40 15.33
N ARG A 99 6.32 3.41 15.84
CA ARG A 99 6.85 4.36 16.85
C ARG A 99 6.92 3.82 18.28
N THR A 100 6.29 2.69 18.58
CA THR A 100 6.09 2.28 19.98
C THR A 100 6.98 1.13 20.45
N THR A 101 7.73 0.44 19.58
CA THR A 101 8.54 -0.73 19.99
C THR A 101 9.97 -0.36 20.37
N SER A 102 10.31 -0.46 21.65
CA SER A 102 11.66 -0.35 22.24
C SER A 102 12.20 -1.73 22.64
N PHE A 103 13.45 -1.80 23.12
CA PHE A 103 13.99 -3.05 23.69
C PHE A 103 13.24 -3.51 24.94
N ASP A 104 12.58 -2.60 25.65
CA ASP A 104 11.78 -2.91 26.84
C ASP A 104 10.48 -3.66 26.47
N ASP A 105 9.97 -3.46 25.25
CA ASP A 105 8.78 -4.15 24.73
C ASP A 105 9.08 -5.58 24.26
N ILE A 106 10.37 -5.96 24.16
CA ILE A 106 10.78 -7.31 23.79
C ILE A 106 10.80 -8.17 25.05
N ILE A 107 9.86 -9.10 25.19
CA ILE A 107 9.80 -10.01 26.34
C ILE A 107 10.98 -10.99 26.31
N GLY A 108 11.71 -11.09 27.42
CA GLY A 108 12.82 -12.02 27.61
C GLY A 108 13.88 -11.46 28.55
N ASP A 109 14.14 -12.20 29.62
CA ASP A 109 15.01 -11.87 30.76
C ASP A 109 16.19 -12.86 30.93
N SER A 110 16.29 -13.84 30.04
CA SER A 110 17.43 -14.75 30.02
C SER A 110 18.73 -13.99 29.71
N GLN A 111 19.83 -14.42 30.32
CA GLN A 111 21.15 -13.80 30.13
C GLN A 111 21.57 -13.66 28.64
N PRO A 112 21.32 -14.65 27.76
CA PRO A 112 21.58 -14.48 26.33
C PRO A 112 20.73 -13.38 25.68
N MET A 113 19.44 -13.27 26.05
CA MET A 113 18.56 -12.25 25.49
C MET A 113 18.96 -10.84 25.94
N LEU A 114 19.30 -10.69 27.23
CA LEU A 114 19.82 -9.42 27.77
C LEU A 114 21.10 -9.00 27.03
N SER A 115 22.02 -9.93 26.80
CA SER A 115 23.26 -9.68 26.04
C SER A 115 22.99 -9.21 24.61
N VAL A 116 21.99 -9.80 23.93
CA VAL A 116 21.58 -9.40 22.58
C VAL A 116 20.96 -7.99 22.58
N LYS A 117 20.08 -7.68 23.54
CA LYS A 117 19.49 -6.34 23.69
C LYS A 117 20.55 -5.28 23.91
N GLU A 118 21.49 -5.51 24.84
CA GLU A 118 22.59 -4.59 25.11
C GLU A 118 23.49 -4.36 23.89
N PHE A 119 23.79 -5.42 23.14
CA PHE A 119 24.58 -5.33 21.93
C PHE A 119 23.85 -4.55 20.83
N ALA A 120 22.56 -4.83 20.63
CA ALA A 120 21.72 -4.14 19.66
C ALA A 120 21.57 -2.63 19.98
N ALA A 121 21.39 -2.27 21.25
CA ALA A 121 21.34 -0.88 21.71
C ALA A 121 22.64 -0.12 21.41
N LYS A 122 23.81 -0.75 21.62
CA LYS A 122 25.11 -0.15 21.26
C LYS A 122 25.20 0.12 19.75
N ILE A 123 24.74 -0.82 18.93
CA ILE A 123 24.77 -0.69 17.46
C ILE A 123 23.79 0.37 16.96
N ALA A 124 22.64 0.55 17.61
CA ALA A 124 21.60 1.50 17.22
C ALA A 124 22.14 2.94 17.09
N SER A 125 23.08 3.33 17.94
CA SER A 125 23.73 4.65 17.88
C SER A 125 24.59 4.90 16.63
N GLY A 126 24.97 3.84 15.93
CA GLY A 126 25.82 3.85 14.74
C GLY A 126 25.05 3.94 13.41
N ASN A 127 25.78 3.76 12.31
CA ASN A 127 25.26 3.79 10.94
C ASN A 127 25.55 2.49 10.15
N SER A 128 26.03 1.45 10.83
CA SER A 128 26.41 0.18 10.21
C SER A 128 25.19 -0.66 9.81
N THR A 129 25.34 -1.46 8.76
CA THR A 129 24.36 -2.50 8.40
C THR A 129 24.31 -3.59 9.47
N VAL A 130 23.11 -3.99 9.88
CA VAL A 130 22.90 -4.99 10.94
C VAL A 130 22.34 -6.28 10.35
N LEU A 131 22.96 -7.42 10.68
CA LEU A 131 22.46 -8.75 10.32
C LEU A 131 21.82 -9.44 11.53
N LEU A 132 20.50 -9.59 11.51
CA LEU A 132 19.76 -10.31 12.53
C LEU A 132 19.59 -11.78 12.15
N ARG A 133 20.22 -12.67 12.92
CA ARG A 133 20.13 -14.13 12.71
C ARG A 133 19.30 -14.79 13.80
N GLY A 134 18.55 -15.81 13.40
CA GLY A 134 17.69 -16.60 14.29
C GLY A 134 16.61 -17.32 13.50
N GLU A 135 16.02 -18.34 14.10
CA GLU A 135 14.95 -19.15 13.50
C GLU A 135 13.70 -18.33 13.15
N SER A 136 12.81 -18.89 12.34
CA SER A 136 11.54 -18.24 12.03
C SER A 136 10.72 -18.04 13.31
N GLY A 137 10.04 -16.90 13.44
CA GLY A 137 9.19 -16.60 14.61
C GLY A 137 9.91 -16.13 15.88
N THR A 138 11.25 -15.96 15.89
CA THR A 138 12.01 -15.54 17.09
C THR A 138 11.99 -14.03 17.38
N GLY A 139 11.09 -13.26 16.74
CA GLY A 139 10.94 -11.83 17.02
C GLY A 139 11.99 -10.90 16.36
N LYS A 140 12.69 -11.35 15.30
CA LYS A 140 13.67 -10.50 14.58
C LYS A 140 13.11 -9.15 14.14
N GLY A 141 11.84 -9.10 13.73
CA GLY A 141 11.19 -7.84 13.35
C GLY A 141 11.05 -6.86 14.53
N LEU A 142 10.76 -7.35 15.74
CA LEU A 142 10.73 -6.52 16.95
C LEU A 142 12.11 -5.97 17.28
N MET A 143 13.15 -6.81 17.15
CA MET A 143 14.54 -6.39 17.35
C MET A 143 14.96 -5.30 16.35
N ALA A 144 14.62 -5.45 15.06
CA ALA A 144 14.92 -4.44 14.04
C ALA A 144 14.22 -3.10 14.32
N ARG A 145 12.95 -3.15 14.76
CA ARG A 145 12.19 -1.95 15.17
C ARG A 145 12.81 -1.25 16.37
N ALA A 146 13.21 -2.01 17.40
CA ALA A 146 13.88 -1.45 18.57
C ALA A 146 15.20 -0.76 18.21
N ILE A 147 16.01 -1.38 17.33
CA ILE A 147 17.25 -0.77 16.82
C ILE A 147 16.95 0.54 16.08
N HIS A 148 15.96 0.56 15.19
CA HIS A 148 15.59 1.77 14.47
C HIS A 148 15.15 2.90 15.43
N ARG A 149 14.31 2.58 16.42
CA ARG A 149 13.80 3.54 17.42
C ARG A 149 14.90 4.18 18.27
N GLU A 150 15.93 3.44 18.64
CA GLU A 150 17.06 3.96 19.40
C GLU A 150 18.15 4.60 18.52
N SER A 151 18.00 4.53 17.20
CA SER A 151 18.95 5.13 16.27
C SER A 151 18.76 6.64 16.08
N LYS A 152 19.74 7.27 15.44
CA LYS A 152 19.63 8.67 14.98
C LYS A 152 18.59 8.87 13.88
N ARG A 153 18.04 7.78 13.31
CA ARG A 153 17.08 7.79 12.20
C ARG A 153 15.65 7.46 12.64
N ARG A 154 15.40 7.42 13.95
CA ARG A 154 14.10 7.08 14.57
C ARG A 154 12.90 7.91 14.10
N ASP A 155 13.17 9.11 13.59
CA ASP A 155 12.15 10.04 13.09
C ASP A 155 11.93 9.89 11.57
N GLY A 156 12.75 9.06 10.90
CA GLY A 156 12.61 8.70 9.50
C GLY A 156 11.86 7.37 9.31
N PRO A 157 11.60 6.97 8.06
CA PRO A 157 10.75 5.83 7.77
C PRO A 157 11.37 4.48 8.15
N PHE A 158 10.55 3.54 8.62
CA PHE A 158 10.94 2.13 8.81
C PHE A 158 10.22 1.24 7.79
N VAL A 159 10.92 0.90 6.71
CA VAL A 159 10.38 0.12 5.59
C VAL A 159 10.74 -1.35 5.76
N VAL A 160 9.73 -2.22 5.77
CA VAL A 160 9.92 -3.68 5.86
C VAL A 160 9.73 -4.32 4.48
N VAL A 161 10.65 -5.22 4.13
CA VAL A 161 10.64 -5.99 2.88
C VAL A 161 10.70 -7.47 3.21
N ASN A 162 9.60 -8.17 2.94
CA ASN A 162 9.61 -9.63 3.00
C ASN A 162 10.04 -10.20 1.64
N CYS A 163 11.34 -10.45 1.47
CA CYS A 163 11.87 -11.01 0.22
C CYS A 163 11.27 -12.39 -0.13
N SER A 164 10.82 -13.18 0.84
CA SER A 164 10.21 -14.50 0.55
C SER A 164 8.80 -14.39 -0.04
N ALA A 165 8.17 -13.22 0.05
CA ALA A 165 6.85 -12.95 -0.52
C ALA A 165 6.90 -12.29 -1.90
N ILE A 166 8.10 -11.89 -2.35
CA ILE A 166 8.32 -11.20 -3.63
C ILE A 166 8.90 -12.21 -4.63
N PRO A 167 8.29 -12.40 -5.81
CA PRO A 167 8.89 -13.22 -6.86
C PRO A 167 10.25 -12.66 -7.31
N ASP A 168 11.22 -13.53 -7.57
CA ASP A 168 12.59 -13.15 -7.97
C ASP A 168 12.59 -12.20 -9.18
N THR A 169 11.66 -12.41 -10.12
CA THR A 169 11.52 -11.58 -11.34
C THR A 169 11.05 -10.16 -11.05
N LEU A 170 10.50 -9.88 -9.87
CA LEU A 170 10.00 -8.58 -9.47
C LEU A 170 10.85 -7.94 -8.37
N LEU A 171 11.74 -8.70 -7.73
CA LEU A 171 12.51 -8.25 -6.56
C LEU A 171 13.29 -6.95 -6.82
N GLU A 172 13.98 -6.88 -7.96
CA GLU A 172 14.74 -5.70 -8.35
C GLU A 172 13.83 -4.47 -8.54
N SER A 173 12.73 -4.64 -9.26
CA SER A 173 11.75 -3.57 -9.50
C SER A 173 11.03 -3.08 -8.24
N GLU A 174 10.87 -3.95 -7.22
CA GLU A 174 10.35 -3.54 -5.92
C GLU A 174 11.39 -2.75 -5.14
N LEU A 175 12.64 -3.24 -5.07
CA LEU A 175 13.71 -2.62 -4.27
C LEU A 175 14.12 -1.26 -4.83
N PHE A 176 14.35 -1.18 -6.14
CA PHE A 176 14.93 0.00 -6.80
C PHE A 176 13.89 0.84 -7.53
N GLY A 177 12.68 0.34 -7.69
CA GLY A 177 11.67 1.02 -8.49
C GLY A 177 11.95 0.87 -9.99
N TYR A 178 11.23 1.65 -10.78
CA TYR A 178 11.43 1.74 -12.22
C TYR A 178 10.87 3.06 -12.76
N GLU A 179 11.44 3.52 -13.86
CA GLU A 179 10.90 4.64 -14.62
C GLU A 179 9.92 4.16 -15.72
N GLU A 180 9.16 5.11 -16.28
CA GLU A 180 8.30 4.81 -17.43
C GLU A 180 9.11 4.19 -18.57
N GLY A 181 8.64 3.06 -19.10
CA GLY A 181 9.26 2.41 -20.27
C GLY A 181 10.46 1.51 -19.97
N ALA A 182 10.80 1.25 -18.70
CA ALA A 182 11.92 0.36 -18.35
C ALA A 182 11.80 -1.06 -18.94
N PHE A 183 10.57 -1.60 -19.05
CA PHE A 183 10.29 -2.91 -19.67
C PHE A 183 8.91 -2.94 -20.34
N THR A 184 8.65 -3.93 -21.20
CA THR A 184 7.35 -4.09 -21.88
C THR A 184 6.24 -4.48 -20.89
N GLY A 185 5.17 -3.68 -20.80
CA GLY A 185 4.01 -3.95 -19.94
C GLY A 185 3.98 -3.19 -18.60
N VAL A 186 4.91 -2.27 -18.38
CA VAL A 186 4.98 -1.44 -17.16
C VAL A 186 4.08 -0.20 -17.26
N ARG A 187 3.57 0.30 -16.12
CA ARG A 187 2.69 1.47 -16.05
C ARG A 187 3.42 2.76 -16.45
N LYS A 188 2.70 3.68 -17.11
CA LYS A 188 3.23 4.97 -17.61
C LYS A 188 3.79 5.93 -16.55
N LYS A 189 3.61 5.66 -15.25
CA LYS A 189 3.97 6.61 -14.18
C LYS A 189 5.23 6.25 -13.39
N GLY A 190 5.93 5.18 -13.77
CA GLY A 190 7.03 4.63 -12.97
C GLY A 190 6.58 4.13 -11.60
N LYS A 191 7.52 3.71 -10.75
CA LYS A 191 7.31 3.30 -9.36
C LYS A 191 8.56 3.61 -8.54
N LEU A 192 8.38 4.23 -7.37
CA LEU A 192 9.47 4.44 -6.41
C LEU A 192 9.90 3.12 -5.75
N GLY A 193 11.21 2.97 -5.56
CA GLY A 193 11.78 1.79 -4.92
C GLY A 193 11.64 1.78 -3.40
N ARG A 194 11.72 0.58 -2.77
CA ARG A 194 11.77 0.45 -1.31
C ARG A 194 12.94 1.22 -0.69
N PHE A 195 14.09 1.30 -1.38
CA PHE A 195 15.22 2.10 -0.90
C PHE A 195 14.90 3.60 -0.83
N GLU A 196 14.19 4.12 -1.83
CA GLU A 196 13.78 5.53 -1.86
C GLU A 196 12.72 5.82 -0.80
N LEU A 197 11.78 4.89 -0.60
CA LEU A 197 10.79 4.99 0.48
C LEU A 197 11.43 4.97 1.88
N ALA A 198 12.59 4.31 2.03
CA ALA A 198 13.34 4.24 3.27
C ALA A 198 14.36 5.38 3.45
N ASN A 199 14.33 6.39 2.59
CA ASN A 199 15.31 7.47 2.60
C ASN A 199 15.35 8.18 3.96
N ASN A 200 16.55 8.46 4.46
CA ASN A 200 16.83 8.97 5.82
C ASN A 200 16.28 8.10 6.98
N GLY A 201 15.82 6.88 6.69
CA GLY A 201 15.24 5.95 7.65
C GLY A 201 16.00 4.63 7.72
N THR A 202 15.27 3.52 7.75
CA THR A 202 15.79 2.15 7.83
C THR A 202 14.98 1.22 6.95
N LEU A 203 15.67 0.34 6.22
CA LEU A 203 15.11 -0.74 5.44
C LEU A 203 15.42 -2.06 6.16
N PHE A 204 14.43 -2.90 6.40
CA PHE A 204 14.54 -4.21 7.06
C PHE A 204 14.03 -5.34 6.18
#